data_AF-A0A080MBG9-F1
#
_entry.id   AF-A0A080MBG9-F1
#
_cell.length_a   1.000
_cell.length_b   1.000
_cell.length_c   1.000
_cell.angle_alpha   90.00
_cell.angle_beta   90.00
_cell.angle_gamma   90.00
#
_symmetry.space_group_name_H-M   'P 1'
#
loop_
_entity.id
_entity.type
_entity.pdbx_description
1 polymer ?
#
loop_
_entity_poly.entity_id
_entity_poly.type
_entity_poly.pdbx_seq_one_letter_code
_entity_poly.pdbx_strand_id
1 'polypeptide(L)'
;MRDRLGALRLQFHEGSAQVQAVAHGVPWLGFVVYPTHRRVKARKVVQATRSLHGRYAAWQRVEISFAKFDASVQGWINHVRYADSWGLRSHVLEPFVF
;
A
#
# COMPACT_ATOMS: atom_id res chain seq x y z
N MET A 1 -27.16 15.31 2.62
CA MET A 1 -25.69 15.24 2.40
C MET A 1 -25.29 15.82 1.04
N ARG A 2 -25.96 15.44 -0.06
CA ARG A 2 -25.71 16.03 -1.38
C ARG A 2 -25.97 17.54 -1.41
N ASP A 3 -27.04 18.02 -0.81
CA ASP A 3 -27.35 19.47 -0.78
C ASP A 3 -26.29 20.29 -0.05
N ARG A 4 -25.79 19.74 1.08
CA ARG A 4 -24.67 20.32 1.84
C ARG A 4 -23.38 20.41 1.01
N LEU A 5 -23.07 19.39 0.21
CA LEU A 5 -21.90 19.41 -0.68
C LEU A 5 -22.11 20.35 -1.87
N GLY A 6 -23.33 20.41 -2.41
CA GLY A 6 -23.71 21.33 -3.49
C GLY A 6 -23.52 22.79 -3.10
N ALA A 7 -23.86 23.16 -1.86
CA ALA A 7 -23.60 24.50 -1.32
C ALA A 7 -22.09 24.87 -1.30
N LEU A 8 -21.21 23.88 -1.25
CA LEU A 8 -19.75 24.04 -1.32
C LEU A 8 -19.19 23.86 -2.75
N ARG A 9 -20.05 23.71 -3.76
CA ARG A 9 -19.68 23.38 -5.16
C ARG A 9 -18.90 22.05 -5.26
N LEU A 10 -19.24 21.08 -4.40
CA LEU A 10 -18.66 19.75 -4.37
C LEU A 10 -19.65 18.70 -4.87
N GLN A 11 -19.16 17.69 -5.58
CA GLN A 11 -19.93 16.55 -6.08
C GLN A 11 -19.23 15.24 -5.70
N PHE A 12 -20.01 14.17 -5.52
CA PHE A 12 -19.45 12.84 -5.31
C PHE A 12 -18.87 12.30 -6.61
N HIS A 13 -17.75 11.59 -6.51
CA HIS A 13 -17.28 10.75 -7.61
C HIS A 13 -18.14 9.49 -7.71
N GLU A 14 -18.97 9.40 -8.74
CA GLU A 14 -19.97 8.35 -8.90
C GLU A 14 -19.35 6.95 -8.87
N GLY A 15 -18.19 6.73 -9.48
CA GLY A 15 -17.54 5.42 -9.49
C GLY A 15 -16.84 5.01 -8.19
N SER A 16 -16.76 5.86 -7.16
CA SER A 16 -15.91 5.58 -5.97
C SER A 16 -16.59 5.79 -4.62
N ALA A 17 -17.69 6.54 -4.56
CA ALA A 17 -18.44 6.79 -3.32
C ALA A 17 -19.65 5.85 -3.19
N GLN A 18 -19.42 4.54 -3.34
CA GLN A 18 -20.47 3.52 -3.27
C GLN A 18 -20.62 2.95 -1.86
N VAL A 19 -21.87 2.76 -1.43
CA VAL A 19 -22.16 2.05 -0.19
C VAL A 19 -21.90 0.56 -0.40
N GLN A 20 -21.13 -0.04 0.50
CA GLN A 20 -20.76 -1.44 0.43
C GLN A 20 -20.76 -2.05 1.83
N ALA A 21 -21.12 -3.33 1.93
CA ALA A 21 -21.06 -4.02 3.21
C ALA A 21 -19.61 -4.16 3.68
N VAL A 22 -19.36 -3.83 4.95
CA VAL A 22 -18.02 -3.89 5.56
C VAL A 22 -17.42 -5.30 5.53
N ALA A 23 -18.26 -6.34 5.47
CA ALA A 23 -17.84 -7.73 5.33
C ALA A 23 -17.04 -7.99 4.05
N HIS A 24 -17.27 -7.23 2.98
CA HIS A 24 -16.50 -7.34 1.73
C HIS A 24 -15.17 -6.59 1.77
N GLY A 25 -14.94 -5.79 2.80
CA GLY A 25 -13.75 -4.98 2.98
C GLY A 25 -13.83 -3.63 2.27
N VAL A 26 -13.46 -2.57 2.98
CA VAL A 26 -13.54 -1.19 2.49
C VAL A 26 -12.15 -0.72 2.02
N PRO A 27 -11.98 -0.37 0.73
CA PRO A 27 -10.71 0.15 0.22
C PRO A 27 -10.39 1.53 0.85
N TRP A 28 -9.30 1.64 1.61
CA TRP A 28 -8.92 2.91 2.28
C TRP A 28 -7.40 3.10 2.32
N LEU A 29 -6.91 4.23 1.80
CA LEU A 29 -5.49 4.67 1.85
C LEU A 29 -4.42 3.60 1.53
N GLY A 30 -4.71 2.68 0.61
CA GLY A 30 -3.77 1.60 0.24
C GLY A 30 -4.04 0.25 0.90
N PHE A 31 -5.01 0.19 1.80
CA PHE A 31 -5.49 -1.01 2.49
C PHE A 31 -6.89 -1.42 2.02
N VAL A 32 -7.28 -2.62 2.43
CA VAL A 32 -8.66 -3.09 2.48
C VAL A 32 -8.99 -3.35 3.94
N VAL A 33 -9.95 -2.62 4.48
CA VAL A 33 -10.31 -2.63 5.91
C VAL A 33 -11.52 -3.52 6.12
N TYR A 34 -11.37 -4.54 6.96
CA TYR A 34 -12.43 -5.42 7.42
C TYR A 34 -12.76 -5.11 8.89
N PRO A 35 -13.90 -5.58 9.40
CA PRO A 35 -14.24 -5.43 10.82
C PRO A 35 -13.19 -6.02 11.77
N THR A 36 -12.52 -7.11 11.36
CA THR A 36 -11.58 -7.86 12.22
C THR A 36 -10.11 -7.62 11.90
N HIS A 37 -9.79 -7.15 10.70
CA HIS A 37 -8.41 -7.04 10.24
C HIS A 37 -8.27 -6.04 9.09
N ARG A 38 -7.02 -5.76 8.68
CA ARG A 38 -6.71 -4.96 7.49
C ARG A 38 -5.77 -5.75 6.61
N ARG A 39 -5.99 -5.69 5.29
CA ARG A 39 -5.07 -6.25 4.28
C ARG A 39 -4.46 -5.13 3.46
N VAL A 40 -3.29 -5.34 2.88
CA VAL A 40 -2.70 -4.41 1.91
C VAL A 40 -3.38 -4.62 0.55
N LYS A 41 -3.69 -3.55 -0.19
CA LYS A 41 -4.25 -3.69 -1.54
C LYS A 41 -3.24 -4.42 -2.45
N ALA A 42 -3.68 -5.49 -3.10
CA ALA A 42 -2.84 -6.32 -3.97
C ALA A 42 -2.05 -5.49 -5.01
N ARG A 43 -2.70 -4.54 -5.70
CA ARG A 43 -2.02 -3.66 -6.65
C ARG A 43 -0.88 -2.83 -6.05
N LYS A 44 -0.96 -2.47 -4.77
CA LYS A 44 0.08 -1.72 -4.06
C LYS A 44 1.24 -2.62 -3.68
N VAL A 45 0.97 -3.89 -3.35
CA VAL A 45 2.01 -4.91 -3.18
C VAL A 45 2.79 -5.09 -4.48
N VAL A 46 2.10 -5.37 -5.60
CA VAL A 46 2.74 -5.57 -6.91
C VAL A 46 3.63 -4.38 -7.29
N GLN A 47 3.12 -3.15 -7.13
CA GLN A 47 3.89 -1.94 -7.41
C GLN A 47 5.13 -1.84 -6.50
N ALA A 48 4.97 -2.07 -5.20
CA ALA A 48 6.06 -1.99 -4.24
C ALA A 48 7.13 -3.06 -4.50
N THR A 49 6.75 -4.31 -4.75
CA THR A 49 7.66 -5.40 -5.10
C THR A 49 8.51 -5.02 -6.32
N ARG A 50 7.88 -4.59 -7.42
CA ARG A 50 8.60 -4.13 -8.62
C ARG A 50 9.57 -2.99 -8.33
N SER A 51 9.14 -2.01 -7.55
CA SER A 51 9.97 -0.86 -7.18
C SER A 51 11.16 -1.27 -6.32
N LEU A 52 10.96 -2.13 -5.30
CA LEU A 52 12.02 -2.62 -4.42
C LEU A 52 13.05 -3.45 -5.20
N HIS A 53 12.62 -4.34 -6.11
CA HIS A 53 13.53 -5.07 -7.00
C HIS A 53 14.35 -4.14 -7.89
N GLY A 54 13.73 -3.11 -8.48
CA GLY A 54 14.46 -2.12 -9.27
C GLY A 54 15.54 -1.38 -8.46
N ARG A 55 15.23 -1.03 -7.19
CA ARG A 55 16.18 -0.38 -6.28
C ARG A 55 17.27 -1.32 -5.81
N TYR A 56 16.93 -2.58 -5.55
CA TYR A 56 17.89 -3.61 -5.21
C TYR A 56 18.91 -3.80 -6.35
N ALA A 57 18.43 -3.91 -7.59
CA ALA A 57 19.30 -4.00 -8.76
C ALA A 57 20.15 -2.73 -8.98
N ALA A 58 19.63 -1.54 -8.66
CA ALA A 58 20.40 -0.29 -8.71
C ALA A 58 21.51 -0.26 -7.63
N TRP A 59 21.21 -0.75 -6.43
CA TRP A 59 22.22 -0.90 -5.37
C TRP A 59 23.31 -1.90 -5.76
N GLN A 60 22.95 -3.06 -6.31
CA GLN A 60 23.91 -4.06 -6.80
C GLN A 60 24.84 -3.52 -7.90
N ARG A 61 24.36 -2.56 -8.70
CA ARG A 61 25.13 -1.84 -9.73
C ARG A 61 25.85 -0.59 -9.21
N VAL A 62 25.82 -0.34 -7.90
CA VAL A 62 26.46 0.82 -7.24
C VAL A 62 25.88 2.18 -7.70
N GLU A 63 24.68 2.19 -8.27
CA GLU A 63 23.97 3.41 -8.71
C GLU A 63 23.33 4.15 -7.51
N ILE A 64 23.04 3.43 -6.43
CA ILE A 64 22.57 3.99 -5.16
C ILE A 64 23.32 3.37 -3.99
N SER A 65 23.45 4.12 -2.89
CA SER A 65 24.00 3.59 -1.65
C SER A 65 23.06 2.57 -1.01
N PHE A 66 23.62 1.67 -0.19
CA PHE A 66 22.81 0.74 0.61
C PHE A 66 21.80 1.47 1.49
N ALA A 67 22.21 2.57 2.15
CA ALA A 67 21.31 3.38 2.98
C ALA A 67 20.09 3.89 2.21
N LYS A 68 20.24 4.22 0.92
CA LYS A 68 19.13 4.66 0.06
C LYS A 68 18.19 3.51 -0.32
N PHE A 69 18.72 2.31 -0.49
CA PHE A 69 17.90 1.10 -0.66
C PHE A 69 17.16 0.75 0.63
N ASP A 70 17.88 0.64 1.76
CA ASP A 70 17.32 0.31 3.08
C ASP A 70 16.21 1.29 3.48
N ALA A 71 16.42 2.61 3.31
CA ALA A 71 15.37 3.60 3.59
C ALA A 71 14.05 3.35 2.84
N SER A 72 14.10 2.75 1.64
CA SER A 72 12.90 2.37 0.88
C SER A 72 12.24 1.11 1.41
N VAL A 73 13.03 0.13 1.84
CA VAL A 73 12.54 -1.06 2.55
C VAL A 73 11.86 -0.63 3.85
N GLN A 74 12.52 0.19 4.67
CA GLN A 74 11.97 0.71 5.92
C GLN A 74 10.70 1.53 5.70
N GLY A 75 10.67 2.40 4.69
CA GLY A 75 9.49 3.18 4.33
C GLY A 75 8.30 2.30 3.95
N TRP A 76 8.55 1.25 3.16
CA TRP A 76 7.51 0.28 2.81
C TRP A 76 7.01 -0.51 4.01
N ILE A 77 7.91 -1.07 4.83
CA ILE A 77 7.57 -1.79 6.07
C ILE A 77 6.73 -0.91 7.00
N ASN A 78 7.13 0.34 7.20
CA ASN A 78 6.42 1.30 8.05
C ASN A 78 5.00 1.60 7.56
N HIS A 79 4.76 1.56 6.25
CA HIS A 79 3.41 1.65 5.72
C HIS A 79 2.64 0.36 5.95
N VAL A 80 3.16 -0.79 5.52
CA VAL A 80 2.38 -2.04 5.50
C VAL A 80 2.19 -2.68 6.88
N ARG A 81 3.00 -2.33 7.89
CA ARG A 81 2.90 -2.86 9.27
C ARG A 81 1.54 -2.59 9.93
N TYR A 82 0.74 -1.66 9.42
CA TYR A 82 -0.60 -1.37 9.91
C TYR A 82 -1.66 -2.35 9.38
N ALA A 83 -1.29 -3.32 8.55
CA ALA A 83 -2.13 -4.41 8.11
C ALA A 83 -1.62 -5.76 8.63
N ASP A 84 -2.48 -6.77 8.60
CA ASP A 84 -2.08 -8.17 8.71
C ASP A 84 -1.20 -8.52 7.51
N SER A 85 0.10 -8.39 7.72
CA SER A 85 1.11 -8.29 6.66
C SER A 85 2.39 -9.04 7.02
N TRP A 86 2.41 -9.85 8.08
CA TRP A 86 3.62 -10.57 8.47
C TRP A 86 4.12 -11.48 7.34
N GLY A 87 3.33 -12.45 6.90
CA GLY A 87 3.70 -13.35 5.81
C GLY A 87 3.93 -12.61 4.48
N LEU A 88 3.18 -11.54 4.23
CA LEU A 88 3.38 -10.69 3.05
C LEU A 88 4.76 -10.01 3.05
N ARG A 89 5.17 -9.45 4.19
CA ARG A 89 6.48 -8.82 4.34
C ARG A 89 7.59 -9.84 4.20
N SER A 90 7.46 -11.00 4.83
CA SER A 90 8.41 -12.10 4.68
C SER A 90 8.60 -12.47 3.21
N HIS A 91 7.51 -12.71 2.48
CA HIS A 91 7.58 -13.10 1.07
C HIS A 91 8.18 -12.00 0.15
N VAL A 92 7.80 -10.74 0.35
CA VAL A 92 8.30 -9.65 -0.50
C VAL A 92 9.78 -9.33 -0.23
N LEU A 93 10.24 -9.53 1.01
CA LEU A 93 11.60 -9.19 1.43
C LEU A 93 12.58 -10.36 1.30
N GLU A 94 12.08 -11.60 1.23
CA GLU A 94 12.89 -12.82 1.04
C GLU A 94 13.99 -12.67 -0.03
N PRO A 95 13.76 -12.08 -1.22
CA PRO A 95 14.81 -11.94 -2.23
C PRO A 95 15.98 -11.00 -1.84
N PHE A 96 15.86 -10.24 -0.75
CA PHE A 96 16.84 -9.26 -0.29
C PHE A 96 17.58 -9.71 0.98
N VAL A 97 17.16 -10.82 1.58
CA VAL A 97 17.82 -11.40 2.75
C VAL A 97 18.82 -12.43 2.24
N PHE A 98 20.11 -12.20 2.53
CA PHE A 98 21.20 -13.13 2.22
C PHE A 98 21.22 -14.29 3.22
#